data_AF-A0A918MZS8-F1
#
_entry.id   AF-A0A918MZS8-F1
#
_cell.length_a   1.000
_cell.length_b   1.000
_cell.length_c   1.000
_cell.angle_alpha   90.00
_cell.angle_beta   90.00
_cell.angle_gamma   90.00
#
_symmetry.space_group_name_H-M   'P 1'
#
loop_
_entity.id
_entity.type
_entity.pdbx_description
1 polymer ?
#
loop_
_entity_poly.entity_id
_entity_poly.type
_entity_poly.pdbx_seq_one_letter_code
_entity_poly.pdbx_strand_id
1 'polypeptide(L)'
;MVDLHFNTKPEDIELPRIKRRAQYIYDITQQDFDWFVTLTFRYKKTDHDEVVLLAKKFFDSLSADLFGKRSKKRIIHFSAIERHTDGYLHIHVLLKEPKPETPIGKEQMKSLVRAKWLAVSGSNLDMSAHKNSSGEDDDLKRFSS
;
A
#
# COMPACT_ATOMS: atom_id res chain seq x y z
N MET A 1 -11.97 -41.89 5.45
CA MET A 1 -11.25 -40.60 5.42
C MET A 1 -10.82 -40.42 3.96
N VAL A 2 -11.37 -39.43 3.25
CA VAL A 2 -11.08 -39.24 1.81
C VAL A 2 -10.03 -38.13 1.70
N ASP A 3 -8.81 -38.49 1.35
CA ASP A 3 -7.76 -37.52 1.04
C ASP A 3 -8.04 -36.88 -0.32
N LEU A 4 -8.54 -35.65 -0.30
CA LEU A 4 -8.69 -34.81 -1.49
C LEU A 4 -7.32 -34.23 -1.87
N HIS A 5 -6.59 -34.96 -2.72
CA HIS A 5 -5.42 -34.41 -3.40
C HIS A 5 -5.88 -33.59 -4.61
N PHE A 6 -5.84 -32.25 -4.48
CA PHE A 6 -6.03 -31.37 -5.62
C PHE A 6 -4.72 -31.29 -6.41
N ASN A 7 -4.66 -31.95 -7.57
CA ASN A 7 -3.66 -31.67 -8.61
C ASN A 7 -4.03 -30.33 -9.26
N THR A 8 -3.73 -29.21 -8.60
CA THR A 8 -3.75 -27.91 -9.28
C THR A 8 -2.49 -27.84 -10.13
N LYS A 9 -2.62 -27.91 -11.46
CA LYS A 9 -1.46 -27.75 -12.33
C LYS A 9 -1.00 -26.29 -12.23
N PRO A 10 0.31 -25.99 -12.33
CA PRO A 10 0.79 -24.60 -12.35
C PRO A 10 0.06 -23.74 -13.39
N GLU A 11 -0.31 -24.35 -14.51
CA GLU A 11 -1.08 -23.78 -15.62
C GLU A 11 -2.46 -23.26 -15.20
N ASP A 12 -3.12 -23.96 -14.26
CA ASP A 12 -4.45 -23.62 -13.74
C ASP A 12 -4.41 -22.38 -12.82
N ILE A 13 -3.22 -22.00 -12.33
CA ILE A 13 -2.98 -20.81 -11.50
C ILE A 13 -2.47 -19.64 -12.34
N GLU A 14 -1.58 -19.92 -13.29
CA GLU A 14 -0.93 -18.91 -14.13
C GLU A 14 -1.90 -18.29 -15.14
N LEU A 15 -2.79 -19.06 -15.77
CA LEU A 15 -3.77 -18.53 -16.72
C LEU A 15 -4.73 -17.51 -16.06
N PRO A 16 -5.32 -17.76 -14.88
CA PRO A 16 -6.08 -16.76 -14.14
C PRO A 16 -5.25 -15.54 -13.69
N ARG A 17 -3.96 -15.70 -13.39
CA ARG A 17 -3.09 -14.55 -13.04
C ARG A 17 -2.82 -13.67 -14.26
N ILE A 18 -2.50 -14.27 -15.41
CA ILE A 18 -2.27 -13.56 -16.67
C ILE A 18 -3.55 -12.81 -17.09
N LYS A 19 -4.71 -13.47 -17.04
CA LYS A 19 -6.00 -12.83 -17.36
C LYS A 19 -6.32 -11.67 -16.41
N ARG A 20 -6.13 -11.84 -15.10
CA ARG A 20 -6.33 -10.75 -14.12
C ARG A 20 -5.37 -9.59 -14.36
N ARG A 21 -4.10 -9.86 -14.67
CA ARG A 21 -3.11 -8.83 -14.98
C ARG A 21 -3.47 -8.09 -16.27
N ALA A 22 -3.89 -8.80 -17.32
CA ALA A 22 -4.31 -8.20 -18.57
C ALA A 22 -5.56 -7.32 -18.40
N GLN A 23 -6.56 -7.82 -17.66
CA GLN A 23 -7.76 -7.04 -17.33
C GLN A 23 -7.39 -5.80 -16.51
N TYR A 24 -6.53 -5.95 -15.50
CA TYR A 24 -6.07 -4.84 -14.68
C TYR A 24 -5.33 -3.77 -15.50
N ILE A 25 -4.41 -4.18 -16.40
CA ILE A 25 -3.74 -3.26 -17.33
C ILE A 25 -4.76 -2.57 -18.23
N TYR A 26 -5.71 -3.32 -18.78
CA TYR A 26 -6.79 -2.77 -19.61
C TYR A 26 -7.55 -1.69 -18.83
N ASP A 27 -8.05 -1.99 -17.63
CA ASP A 27 -8.80 -1.08 -16.79
C ASP A 27 -8.01 0.21 -16.44
N ILE A 28 -6.68 0.11 -16.29
CA ILE A 28 -5.80 1.27 -16.08
C ILE A 28 -5.66 2.09 -17.37
N THR A 29 -5.38 1.43 -18.50
CA THR A 29 -5.16 2.13 -19.78
C THR A 29 -6.40 2.80 -20.34
N GLN A 30 -7.60 2.39 -19.90
CA GLN A 30 -8.86 3.04 -20.25
C GLN A 30 -9.17 4.27 -19.37
N GLN A 31 -8.34 4.58 -18.37
CA GLN A 31 -8.52 5.73 -17.50
C GLN A 31 -7.49 6.82 -17.81
N ASP A 32 -7.97 8.05 -17.99
CA ASP A 32 -7.09 9.21 -18.02
C ASP A 32 -6.60 9.52 -16.60
N PHE A 33 -5.29 9.62 -16.41
CA PHE A 33 -4.70 10.08 -15.15
C PHE A 33 -4.20 11.51 -15.29
N ASP A 34 -4.40 12.31 -14.24
CA ASP A 34 -4.11 13.75 -14.27
C ASP A 34 -2.70 14.05 -13.74
N TRP A 35 -2.13 13.14 -12.93
CA TRP A 35 -0.83 13.33 -12.29
C TRP A 35 0.02 12.07 -12.34
N PHE A 36 1.31 12.23 -12.66
CA PHE A 36 2.33 11.22 -12.47
C PHE A 36 3.32 11.67 -11.38
N VAL A 37 3.52 10.83 -10.37
CA VAL A 37 4.33 11.13 -9.19
C VAL A 37 5.30 9.99 -8.93
N THR A 38 6.55 10.34 -8.65
CA THR A 38 7.55 9.38 -8.14
C THR A 38 7.78 9.66 -6.66
N LEU A 39 7.56 8.65 -5.83
CA LEU A 39 7.70 8.68 -4.38
C LEU A 39 8.99 7.96 -3.99
N THR A 40 9.97 8.75 -3.53
CA THR A 40 11.28 8.24 -3.08
C THR A 40 11.38 8.30 -1.56
N PHE A 41 11.93 7.25 -0.96
CA PHE A 41 12.07 7.19 0.50
C PHE A 41 13.23 8.06 0.99
N ARG A 42 13.08 8.61 2.20
CA ARG A 42 14.16 9.38 2.85
C ARG A 42 15.34 8.48 3.20
N TYR A 43 15.06 7.24 3.60
CA TYR A 43 16.03 6.21 3.87
C TYR A 43 15.85 5.06 2.90
N LYS A 44 16.94 4.35 2.62
CA LYS A 44 16.97 3.20 1.73
C LYS A 44 15.97 2.14 2.19
N LYS A 45 15.07 1.73 1.29
CA LYS A 45 14.09 0.64 1.53
C LYS A 45 14.32 -0.47 0.52
N THR A 46 14.42 -1.70 0.98
CA THR A 46 14.69 -2.89 0.14
C THR A 46 13.62 -3.96 0.28
N ASP A 47 12.85 -3.91 1.38
CA ASP A 47 11.74 -4.81 1.68
C ASP A 47 10.46 -4.34 0.97
N HIS A 48 9.88 -5.22 0.17
CA HIS A 48 8.71 -4.90 -0.64
C HIS A 48 7.44 -4.75 0.21
N ASP A 49 7.26 -5.59 1.23
CA ASP A 49 6.06 -5.58 2.07
C ASP A 49 6.03 -4.33 2.95
N GLU A 50 7.19 -3.91 3.45
CA GLU A 50 7.35 -2.62 4.13
C GLU A 50 6.91 -1.46 3.22
N VAL A 51 7.39 -1.45 1.96
CA VAL A 51 7.03 -0.42 0.97
C VAL A 51 5.53 -0.42 0.68
N VAL A 52 4.89 -1.59 0.55
CA VAL A 52 3.44 -1.71 0.36
C VAL A 52 2.67 -1.12 1.55
N LEU A 53 3.09 -1.42 2.78
CA LEU A 53 2.46 -0.88 3.99
C LEU A 53 2.59 0.65 4.06
N LEU A 54 3.76 1.19 3.72
CA LEU A 54 3.99 2.64 3.65
C LEU A 54 3.14 3.29 2.55
N ALA A 55 3.08 2.69 1.37
CA ALA A 55 2.23 3.14 0.27
C ALA A 55 0.76 3.21 0.71
N LYS A 56 0.27 2.16 1.37
CA LYS A 56 -1.09 2.11 1.91
C LYS A 56 -1.35 3.27 2.89
N LYS A 57 -0.45 3.48 3.86
CA LYS A 57 -0.55 4.60 4.81
C LYS A 57 -0.60 5.95 4.10
N PHE A 58 0.23 6.13 3.07
CA PHE A 58 0.22 7.34 2.25
C PHE A 58 -1.14 7.56 1.58
N PHE A 59 -1.67 6.58 0.84
CA PHE A 59 -2.95 6.73 0.13
C PHE A 59 -4.16 6.86 1.05
N ASP A 60 -4.17 6.17 2.20
CA ASP A 60 -5.19 6.34 3.22
C ASP A 60 -5.17 7.77 3.78
N SER A 61 -3.98 8.31 4.09
CA SER A 61 -3.82 9.67 4.60
C SER A 61 -4.19 10.74 3.57
N LEU A 62 -3.84 10.51 2.30
CA LEU A 62 -4.16 11.40 1.20
C LEU A 62 -5.68 11.43 0.95
N SER A 63 -6.33 10.26 0.93
CA SER A 63 -7.78 10.16 0.80
C SER A 63 -8.53 10.83 1.95
N ALA A 64 -8.04 10.67 3.18
CA ALA A 64 -8.65 11.27 4.36
C ALA A 64 -8.61 12.80 4.34
N ASP A 65 -7.55 13.42 3.81
CA ASP A 65 -7.47 14.88 3.66
C ASP A 65 -8.35 15.39 2.52
N LEU A 66 -8.36 14.67 1.38
CA LEU A 66 -9.11 15.08 0.19
C LEU A 66 -10.63 15.00 0.38
N PHE A 67 -11.09 13.93 1.03
CA PHE A 67 -12.52 13.61 1.13
C PHE A 67 -13.07 13.69 2.55
N GLY A 68 -12.20 13.82 3.56
CA GLY A 68 -12.55 13.78 4.97
C GLY A 68 -12.42 12.37 5.58
N LYS A 69 -12.01 12.29 6.84
CA LYS A 69 -11.75 11.03 7.59
C LYS A 69 -12.96 10.08 7.65
N ARG A 70 -14.18 10.62 7.67
CA ARG A 70 -15.43 9.83 7.72
C ARG A 70 -15.95 9.43 6.34
N SER A 71 -15.33 9.93 5.27
CA SER A 71 -15.76 9.62 3.91
C SER A 71 -15.35 8.21 3.51
N LYS A 72 -16.25 7.53 2.79
CA LYS A 72 -15.97 6.25 2.15
C LYS A 72 -15.23 6.41 0.81
N LYS A 73 -15.06 7.65 0.32
CA LYS A 73 -14.34 7.92 -0.93
C LYS A 73 -12.83 7.68 -0.75
N ARG A 74 -12.19 7.28 -1.84
CA ARG A 74 -10.75 7.02 -1.94
C ARG A 74 -10.22 7.68 -3.19
N ILE A 75 -8.95 8.09 -3.14
CA ILE A 75 -8.28 8.57 -4.35
C ILE A 75 -8.16 7.39 -5.33
N ILE A 76 -8.47 7.64 -6.61
CA ILE A 76 -8.21 6.68 -7.67
C ILE A 76 -6.74 6.81 -8.04
N HIS A 77 -6.01 5.72 -7.91
CA HIS A 77 -4.60 5.69 -8.21
C HIS A 77 -4.17 4.34 -8.79
N PHE A 78 -3.10 4.38 -9.56
CA PHE A 78 -2.32 3.21 -9.93
C PHE A 78 -0.91 3.39 -9.39
N SER A 79 -0.28 2.32 -8.89
CA SER A 79 1.07 2.39 -8.37
C SER A 79 1.90 1.17 -8.76
N ALA A 80 3.15 1.42 -9.15
CA ALA A 80 4.16 0.42 -9.39
C ALA A 80 5.31 0.61 -8.40
N ILE A 81 5.76 -0.47 -7.78
CA ILE A 81 6.96 -0.48 -6.94
C ILE A 81 8.10 -0.97 -7.81
N GLU A 82 9.13 -0.14 -7.94
CA GLU A 82 10.27 -0.43 -8.80
C GLU A 82 11.57 -0.41 -8.01
N ARG A 83 12.49 -1.28 -8.40
CA ARG A 83 13.84 -1.32 -7.85
C ARG A 83 14.73 -0.43 -8.71
N HIS A 84 15.26 0.63 -8.10
CA HIS A 84 16.25 1.50 -8.70
C HIS A 84 17.60 0.76 -8.83
N THR A 85 18.51 1.26 -9.66
CA THR A 85 19.79 0.61 -9.98
C THR A 85 20.73 0.45 -8.79
N ASP A 86 20.52 1.25 -7.73
CA ASP A 86 21.22 1.16 -6.45
C ASP A 86 20.66 0.09 -5.50
N GLY A 87 19.64 -0.64 -5.94
CA GLY A 87 18.98 -1.70 -5.19
C GLY A 87 17.83 -1.23 -4.30
N TYR A 88 17.52 0.08 -4.24
CA TYR A 88 16.43 0.60 -3.40
C TYR A 88 15.09 0.66 -4.13
N LEU A 89 14.02 0.50 -3.37
CA LEU A 89 12.67 0.56 -3.86
C LEU A 89 12.16 2.01 -3.88
N HIS A 90 11.40 2.36 -4.90
CA HIS A 90 10.61 3.59 -4.99
C HIS A 90 9.26 3.28 -5.62
N ILE A 91 8.33 4.22 -5.56
CA ILE A 91 6.95 4.02 -6.03
C ILE A 91 6.65 5.03 -7.13
N HIS A 92 6.29 4.55 -8.31
CA HIS A 92 5.66 5.36 -9.34
C HIS A 92 4.15 5.31 -9.19
N VAL A 93 3.49 6.47 -9.28
CA VAL A 93 2.07 6.60 -9.01
C VAL A 93 1.40 7.45 -10.08
N LEU A 94 0.32 6.94 -10.66
CA LEU A 94 -0.63 7.71 -11.44
C LEU A 94 -1.82 8.06 -10.54
N LEU A 95 -2.23 9.33 -10.51
CA LEU A 95 -3.35 9.82 -9.69
C LEU A 95 -4.40 10.51 -10.57
N LYS A 96 -5.67 10.22 -10.28
CA LYS A 96 -6.81 10.96 -10.83
C LYS A 96 -7.12 12.18 -9.97
N GLU A 97 -7.57 13.26 -10.61
CA GLU A 97 -8.13 14.43 -9.93
C GLU A 97 -9.32 13.99 -9.05
N PRO A 98 -9.24 14.18 -7.73
CA PRO A 98 -10.24 13.65 -6.80
C PRO A 98 -11.61 14.33 -6.89
N LYS A 99 -11.66 15.58 -7.35
CA LYS A 99 -12.88 16.40 -7.46
C LYS A 99 -12.90 17.14 -8.80
N PRO A 100 -13.28 16.50 -9.91
CA PRO A 100 -13.20 17.11 -11.25
C PRO A 100 -14.05 18.39 -11.38
N GLU A 101 -15.16 18.49 -10.64
CA GLU A 101 -16.01 19.68 -10.60
C GLU A 101 -15.37 20.87 -9.86
N THR A 102 -14.43 20.57 -8.95
CA THR A 102 -13.71 21.58 -8.16
C THR A 102 -12.24 21.18 -8.04
N PRO A 103 -11.48 21.28 -9.15
CA PRO A 103 -10.09 20.81 -9.18
C PRO A 103 -9.24 21.52 -8.14
N ILE A 104 -8.40 20.77 -7.44
CA ILE A 104 -7.54 21.28 -6.36
C ILE A 104 -6.40 22.15 -6.93
N GLY A 105 -6.05 21.91 -8.19
CA GLY A 105 -4.99 22.63 -8.88
C GLY A 105 -3.59 22.10 -8.55
N LYS A 106 -2.66 22.35 -9.48
CA LYS A 106 -1.32 21.74 -9.49
C LYS A 106 -0.51 21.97 -8.23
N GLU A 107 -0.39 23.22 -7.78
CA GLU A 107 0.48 23.56 -6.65
C GLU A 107 -0.07 23.04 -5.32
N GLN A 108 -1.39 23.05 -5.15
CA GLN A 108 -2.03 22.48 -3.96
C GLN A 108 -1.87 20.96 -3.95
N MET A 109 -2.11 20.28 -5.08
CA MET A 109 -1.92 18.84 -5.20
C MET A 109 -0.48 18.42 -4.92
N LYS A 110 0.50 19.14 -5.51
CA LYS A 110 1.93 18.93 -5.26
C LYS A 110 2.29 19.12 -3.79
N SER A 111 1.79 20.19 -3.17
CA SER A 111 2.06 20.50 -1.75
C SER A 111 1.47 19.42 -0.84
N LEU A 112 0.25 18.98 -1.11
CA LEU A 112 -0.43 17.93 -0.35
C LEU A 112 0.29 16.59 -0.46
N VAL A 113 0.59 16.14 -1.69
CA VAL A 113 1.34 14.90 -1.93
C VAL A 113 2.69 14.94 -1.23
N ARG A 114 3.43 16.05 -1.34
CA ARG A 114 4.73 16.22 -0.67
C ARG A 114 4.60 16.13 0.84
N ALA A 115 3.65 16.86 1.44
CA ALA A 115 3.44 16.86 2.89
C ALA A 115 3.09 15.46 3.41
N LYS A 116 2.18 14.75 2.74
CA LYS A 116 1.80 13.38 3.12
C LYS A 116 2.92 12.38 2.94
N TRP A 117 3.66 12.47 1.84
CA TRP A 117 4.78 11.57 1.60
C TRP A 117 5.92 11.79 2.60
N LEU A 118 6.24 13.03 2.95
CA LEU A 118 7.26 13.33 3.97
C LEU A 118 6.92 12.71 5.33
N ALA A 119 5.65 12.70 5.73
CA ALA A 119 5.21 12.10 6.98
C ALA A 119 5.39 10.57 7.01
N VAL A 120 5.33 9.91 5.85
CA VAL A 120 5.40 8.44 5.74
C VAL A 120 6.80 7.95 5.41
N SER A 121 7.50 8.63 4.50
CA SER A 121 8.80 8.22 3.92
C SER A 121 9.97 8.16 4.90
N GLY A 122 9.83 8.79 6.07
CA GLY A 122 10.81 8.74 7.16
C GLY A 122 10.48 7.71 8.25
N SER A 123 9.33 7.04 8.19
CA SER A 123 8.96 6.05 9.21
C SER A 123 9.69 4.73 8.96
N ASN A 124 10.36 4.22 10.00
CA ASN A 124 10.71 2.81 10.09
C ASN A 124 9.50 2.11 10.70
N LEU A 125 8.89 1.20 9.97
CA LEU A 125 7.84 0.35 10.53
C LEU A 125 8.52 -0.58 11.52
N ASP A 126 8.43 -0.25 12.81
CA ASP A 126 8.86 -1.17 13.87
C ASP A 126 7.85 -2.32 13.90
N MET A 127 8.17 -3.41 13.19
CA MET A 127 7.33 -4.61 13.05
C MET A 127 7.33 -5.48 14.33
N SER A 128 7.93 -5.01 15.42
CA SER A 128 8.02 -5.74 16.70
C SER A 128 6.68 -5.85 17.46
N ALA A 129 5.64 -5.12 17.08
CA ALA A 129 4.34 -5.13 17.78
C ALA A 129 3.44 -6.36 17.50
N HIS A 130 3.87 -7.33 16.68
CA HIS A 130 3.04 -8.50 16.33
C HIS A 130 3.51 -9.86 16.89
N LYS A 131 4.50 -9.89 17.78
CA LYS A 131 4.86 -11.10 18.54
C LYS A 131 4.79 -10.81 20.04
N ASN A 132 3.65 -11.11 20.65
CA ASN A 132 3.51 -11.74 21.99
C ASN A 132 2.04 -11.71 22.42
N SER A 133 1.29 -12.72 21.99
CA SER A 133 0.08 -13.18 22.68
C SER A 133 0.21 -14.68 22.89
N SER A 134 1.21 -15.06 23.68
CA SER A 134 1.34 -16.39 24.28
C SER A 134 2.16 -16.24 25.57
N GLY A 135 1.52 -15.71 26.61
CA GLY A 135 1.84 -16.09 27.99
C GLY A 135 0.65 -16.95 28.41
N GLU A 136 0.76 -18.26 28.51
CA GLU A 136 1.41 -18.98 29.61
C GLU A 136 0.99 -18.39 30.95
N ASP A 137 -0.06 -19.01 31.48
CA ASP A 137 -0.56 -18.90 32.85
C ASP A 137 0.59 -19.14 33.84
N ASP A 138 1.03 -18.09 34.52
CA ASP A 138 1.93 -18.19 35.67
C ASP A 138 1.10 -18.02 36.95
N ASP A 139 0.30 -19.05 37.23
CA ASP A 139 -0.63 -19.12 38.35
C ASP A 139 0.04 -19.88 39.50
N LEU A 140 0.96 -19.24 40.24
CA LEU A 140 1.61 -19.89 41.38
C LEU A 140 2.26 -18.95 42.40
N LYS A 141 1.53 -17.97 42.97
CA LYS A 141 1.92 -17.37 44.28
C LYS A 141 0.72 -16.89 45.11
N ARG A 142 0.07 -17.80 45.85
CA ARG A 142 -0.68 -17.46 47.08
C ARG A 142 -0.59 -18.59 48.11
N PHE A 143 0.46 -18.56 48.92
CA PHE A 143 0.41 -18.98 50.33
C PHE A 143 1.44 -18.17 51.12
N SER A 144 1.02 -17.71 52.30
CA SER A 144 1.75 -17.09 53.42
C SER A 144 1.33 -15.65 53.74
N SER A 145 0.24 -15.54 54.50
CA SER A 145 0.17 -14.85 55.81
C SER A 145 -1.14 -15.22 56.49
#